data_AF-A0A6V7H5U3-F1
#
_entry.id   AF-A0A6V7H5U3-F1
#
_cell.length_a   1.000
_cell.length_b   1.000
_cell.length_c   1.000
_cell.angle_alpha   90.00
_cell.angle_beta   90.00
_cell.angle_gamma   90.00
#
_symmetry.space_group_name_H-M   'P 1'
#
loop_
_entity.id
_entity.type
_entity.pdbx_description
1 polymer ?
#
loop_
_entity_poly.entity_id
_entity_poly.type
_entity_poly.pdbx_seq_one_letter_code
_entity_poly.pdbx_strand_id
1 'polypeptide(L)'
;ARVNIDTPWRYGPQYTFHVQVNSTAIPEEGSYMSIRLNVASKLVCNPKGLYVLSCHFRDSKADSYATDSLDPGSPAIPVSEVSRQEAYEINQDQFEIRFSQHGLDSLVVNENIQPRELDMIRVIVGQLNIGALVGEYDQTFELMENFTQGECVTIFSVERNVVDHDLRVKRDYILETVYGLKNGQLVQIRKIRNLHMCTHKVPYFFGSAESVRQVSDVMSTLSSSESHIVITSTEFISGTTNVITASKVSEGTITTLYENISVRLESILPAASEPPEVKDPEPASMFIGRWLIENSMEDHLSLLVVPAAYVPANTDWQRYGPECTYNVLVNMSLANVVDEGDNFCSMIGSELKCRPKHSDTLSCYFANGRVVRPNANDARCTNRRNFVPISDRFVSGDPFEIRFNSRGIENLVVSRNIRRRELDMIRVIVGQLNVGFRLEEEVEENGRDRFVTMENSSMGYCEVELKVSRARYEGDMGQREFEIVFEPEPPDTIPLNAASLTIDKVRQPTQCPNRKIYFFGNNEDFSLANNSVFMNMTTSTSQMYISNREMYSFTEVTGELASSKLMPMYQKISLSLQSITAARGPLPEIRRPASTSLYSYTNV
;
A
#
# COMPACT_ATOMS: atom_id res chain seq x y z
N ALA A 1 -1.78 28.35 9.60
CA ALA A 1 -1.52 29.68 10.18
C ALA A 1 -2.76 30.14 10.94
N ARG A 2 -2.61 30.88 12.05
CA ARG A 2 -3.74 31.61 12.67
C ARG A 2 -3.79 33.02 12.09
N VAL A 3 -4.97 33.63 12.05
CA VAL A 3 -5.17 34.97 11.48
C VAL A 3 -5.46 35.91 12.64
N ASN A 4 -4.63 36.93 12.81
CA ASN A 4 -4.88 37.98 13.79
C ASN A 4 -5.78 39.05 13.15
N ILE A 5 -6.95 39.30 13.75
CA ILE A 5 -8.00 40.18 13.20
C ILE A 5 -8.60 41.02 14.32
N ASP A 6 -8.87 42.30 14.04
CA ASP A 6 -9.36 43.28 15.01
C ASP A 6 -10.83 43.05 15.45
N THR A 7 -11.58 42.20 14.75
CA THR A 7 -13.01 41.90 15.04
C THR A 7 -13.29 40.40 14.99
N PRO A 8 -14.09 39.85 15.94
CA PRO A 8 -14.37 38.43 15.96
C PRO A 8 -15.31 38.03 14.82
N TRP A 9 -14.82 37.19 13.91
CA TRP A 9 -15.62 36.61 12.84
C TRP A 9 -16.53 35.51 13.38
N ARG A 10 -17.84 35.68 13.25
CA ARG A 10 -18.87 34.77 13.81
C ARG A 10 -18.66 33.31 13.41
N TYR A 11 -18.29 33.07 12.14
CA TYR A 11 -18.09 31.73 11.58
C TYR A 11 -16.61 31.45 11.27
N GLY A 12 -15.70 32.26 11.82
CA GLY A 12 -14.27 32.13 11.58
C GLY A 12 -13.81 32.54 10.18
N PRO A 13 -12.54 32.24 9.83
CA PRO A 13 -11.95 32.60 8.55
C PRO A 13 -12.34 31.65 7.42
N GLN A 14 -12.44 32.19 6.22
CA GLN A 14 -12.49 31.46 4.96
C GLN A 14 -11.22 31.77 4.16
N TYR A 15 -10.45 30.73 3.85
CA TYR A 15 -9.25 30.81 3.04
C TYR A 15 -9.61 30.47 1.59
N THR A 16 -9.16 31.30 0.67
CA THR A 16 -9.26 31.01 -0.77
C THR A 16 -7.86 30.81 -1.31
N PHE A 17 -7.62 29.66 -1.92
CA PHE A 17 -6.38 29.35 -2.62
C PHE A 17 -6.63 29.29 -4.13
N HIS A 18 -5.75 29.93 -4.88
CA HIS A 18 -5.66 29.75 -6.32
C HIS A 18 -4.90 28.45 -6.61
N VAL A 19 -5.53 27.55 -7.35
CA VAL A 19 -4.98 26.26 -7.76
C VAL A 19 -4.68 26.31 -9.25
N GLN A 20 -3.47 25.91 -9.63
CA GLN A 20 -3.10 25.76 -11.03
C GLN A 20 -2.33 24.46 -11.23
N VAL A 21 -2.77 23.66 -12.19
CA VAL A 21 -2.10 22.44 -12.63
C VAL A 21 -1.80 22.57 -14.11
N ASN A 22 -0.54 22.43 -14.50
CA ASN A 22 -0.14 22.38 -15.90
C ASN A 22 0.55 21.04 -16.14
N SER A 23 0.07 20.26 -17.10
CA SER A 23 0.66 18.96 -17.48
C SER A 23 0.97 18.97 -18.97
N THR A 24 2.25 18.85 -19.33
CA THR A 24 2.73 18.88 -20.72
C THR A 24 3.25 17.53 -21.13
N ALA A 25 2.63 16.92 -22.14
CA ALA A 25 3.00 15.66 -22.74
C ALA A 25 3.90 15.87 -23.96
N ILE A 26 5.11 15.33 -23.91
CA ILE A 26 6.07 15.29 -25.02
C ILE A 26 6.20 13.85 -25.52
N PRO A 27 5.70 13.53 -26.73
CA PRO A 27 5.88 12.20 -27.34
C PRO A 27 7.33 11.99 -27.81
N GLU A 28 7.84 10.76 -27.73
CA GLU A 28 9.13 10.38 -28.31
C GLU A 28 9.04 10.28 -29.85
N GLU A 29 10.07 10.78 -30.54
CA GLU A 29 10.23 10.97 -32.00
C GLU A 29 9.06 10.63 -32.94
N GLY A 30 8.54 11.64 -33.66
CA GLY A 30 7.63 11.45 -34.82
C GLY A 30 6.34 12.28 -34.80
N SER A 31 5.98 12.86 -33.66
CA SER A 31 4.87 13.81 -33.51
C SER A 31 5.41 15.22 -33.32
N TYR A 32 4.97 16.17 -34.15
CA TYR A 32 5.51 17.54 -34.21
C TYR A 32 4.99 18.49 -33.12
N MET A 33 4.08 18.07 -32.23
CA MET A 33 3.50 18.99 -31.23
C MET A 33 3.33 18.35 -29.86
N SER A 34 3.74 19.07 -28.81
CA SER A 34 3.48 18.71 -27.41
C SER A 34 2.08 19.19 -27.02
N ILE A 35 1.39 18.43 -26.16
CA ILE A 35 0.04 18.78 -25.69
C ILE A 35 0.14 19.18 -24.23
N ARG A 36 -0.36 20.37 -23.90
CA ARG A 36 -0.43 20.92 -22.55
C ARG A 36 -1.86 21.03 -22.06
N LEU A 37 -2.17 20.38 -20.94
CA LEU A 37 -3.40 20.55 -20.18
C LEU A 37 -3.17 21.58 -19.07
N ASN A 38 -4.00 22.62 -19.02
CA ASN A 38 -4.01 23.60 -17.94
C ASN A 38 -5.33 23.49 -17.19
N VAL A 39 -5.27 23.28 -15.87
CA VAL A 39 -6.42 23.33 -14.96
C VAL A 39 -6.24 24.47 -13.98
N ALA A 40 -7.24 25.34 -13.89
CA ALA A 40 -7.30 26.44 -12.94
C ALA A 40 -8.57 26.33 -12.10
N SER A 41 -8.45 26.51 -10.79
CA SER A 41 -9.59 26.41 -9.86
C SER A 41 -9.33 27.23 -8.59
N LYS A 42 -10.39 27.46 -7.81
CA LYS A 42 -10.30 28.05 -6.47
C LYS A 42 -10.63 26.99 -5.42
N LEU A 43 -9.68 26.69 -4.55
CA LEU A 43 -9.91 25.85 -3.37
C LEU A 43 -10.32 26.76 -2.21
N VAL A 44 -11.56 26.64 -1.76
CA VAL A 44 -12.12 27.43 -0.66
C VAL A 44 -12.20 26.55 0.57
N CYS A 45 -11.57 26.97 1.67
CA CYS A 45 -11.45 26.19 2.89
C CYS A 45 -11.84 26.99 4.14
N ASN A 46 -12.54 26.33 5.06
CA ASN A 46 -12.98 26.85 6.34
C ASN A 46 -12.48 25.93 7.47
N PRO A 47 -11.82 26.44 8.53
CA PRO A 47 -11.42 25.61 9.66
C PRO A 47 -12.63 25.04 10.39
N LYS A 48 -12.60 23.73 10.65
CA LYS A 48 -13.59 22.99 11.44
C LYS A 48 -12.89 22.38 12.66
N GLY A 49 -12.41 23.24 13.56
CA GLY A 49 -11.55 22.87 14.68
C GLY A 49 -10.07 23.17 14.43
N LEU A 50 -9.17 22.54 15.20
CA LEU A 50 -7.72 22.85 15.16
C LEU A 50 -6.97 22.16 14.00
N TYR A 51 -7.42 20.98 13.61
CA TYR A 51 -6.69 20.09 12.68
C TYR A 51 -7.53 19.66 11.48
N VAL A 52 -8.64 20.35 11.21
CA VAL A 52 -9.54 20.02 10.10
C VAL A 52 -9.88 21.26 9.29
N LEU A 53 -9.78 21.16 7.98
CA LEU A 53 -10.28 22.15 7.03
C LEU A 53 -11.42 21.54 6.23
N SER A 54 -12.59 22.16 6.25
CA SER A 54 -13.70 21.82 5.36
C SER A 54 -13.56 22.64 4.08
N CYS A 55 -13.41 21.97 2.93
CA CYS A 55 -13.07 22.59 1.66
C CYS A 55 -13.97 22.15 0.50
N HIS A 56 -14.05 22.98 -0.54
CA HIS A 56 -14.62 22.63 -1.84
C HIS A 56 -13.91 23.42 -2.94
N PHE A 57 -14.03 22.95 -4.19
CA PHE A 57 -13.53 23.67 -5.36
C PHE A 57 -14.61 24.58 -5.95
N ARG A 58 -14.19 25.69 -6.55
CA ARG A 58 -15.04 26.62 -7.31
C ARG A 58 -14.33 27.09 -8.55
N ASP A 59 -15.12 27.46 -9.56
CA ASP A 59 -14.63 28.05 -10.80
C ASP A 59 -13.58 27.20 -11.53
N SER A 60 -13.68 25.87 -11.39
CA SER A 60 -12.75 24.92 -12.03
C SER A 60 -12.91 24.98 -13.55
N LYS A 61 -11.80 25.16 -14.25
CA LYS A 61 -11.72 25.20 -15.71
C LYS A 61 -10.49 24.43 -16.17
N ALA A 62 -10.67 23.62 -17.21
CA ALA A 62 -9.59 22.87 -17.82
C ALA A 62 -9.54 23.14 -19.32
N ASP A 63 -8.35 23.43 -19.85
CA ASP A 63 -8.12 23.76 -21.26
C ASP A 63 -6.88 23.03 -21.80
N SER A 64 -6.96 22.54 -23.03
CA SER A 64 -5.84 21.90 -23.74
C SER A 64 -5.28 22.78 -24.85
N TYR A 65 -3.94 22.84 -24.92
CA TYR A 65 -3.18 23.62 -25.89
C TYR A 65 -2.08 22.78 -26.53
N ALA A 66 -1.78 23.04 -27.80
CA ALA A 66 -0.54 22.63 -28.44
C ALA A 66 0.56 23.65 -28.09
N THR A 67 1.75 23.16 -27.73
CA THR A 67 2.89 23.98 -27.34
C THR A 67 4.21 23.32 -27.76
N ASP A 68 5.21 24.16 -28.05
CA ASP A 68 6.61 23.74 -28.26
C ASP A 68 7.48 24.03 -27.02
N SER A 69 6.86 24.56 -25.97
CA SER A 69 7.51 25.01 -24.75
C SER A 69 6.94 24.29 -23.53
N LEU A 70 7.86 23.89 -22.63
CA LEU A 70 7.57 23.36 -21.31
C LEU A 70 7.19 24.45 -20.29
N ASP A 71 7.44 25.72 -20.60
CA ASP A 71 7.07 26.83 -19.73
C ASP A 71 5.55 27.03 -19.74
N PRO A 72 4.84 26.86 -18.61
CA PRO A 72 3.40 27.11 -18.55
C PRO A 72 3.02 28.57 -18.83
N GLY A 73 3.95 29.52 -18.64
CA GLY A 73 3.76 30.94 -18.91
C GLY A 73 3.90 31.32 -20.39
N SER A 74 4.42 30.44 -21.24
CA SER A 74 4.58 30.75 -22.66
C SER A 74 3.25 30.67 -23.43
N PRO A 75 3.07 31.48 -24.50
CA PRO A 75 1.91 31.41 -25.37
C PRO A 75 1.72 29.99 -25.95
N ALA A 76 0.49 29.51 -26.00
CA ALA A 76 0.16 28.21 -26.58
C ALA A 76 -1.10 28.31 -27.45
N ILE A 77 -1.24 27.39 -28.40
CA ILE A 77 -2.29 27.41 -29.42
C ILE A 77 -3.37 26.40 -29.01
N PRO A 78 -4.67 26.74 -28.96
CA PRO A 78 -5.73 25.78 -28.69
C PRO A 78 -5.68 24.56 -29.63
N VAL A 79 -5.85 23.35 -29.09
CA VAL A 79 -5.78 22.10 -29.90
C VAL A 79 -6.99 21.97 -30.86
N SER A 80 -8.11 22.62 -30.57
CA SER A 80 -9.32 22.63 -31.42
C SER A 80 -10.13 23.93 -31.26
N GLU A 81 -11.22 24.11 -32.02
CA GLU A 81 -12.18 25.23 -31.85
C GLU A 81 -12.73 25.34 -30.42
N VAL A 82 -12.73 24.21 -29.68
CA VAL A 82 -13.03 24.15 -28.25
C VAL A 82 -11.78 23.65 -27.51
N SER A 83 -11.07 24.54 -26.82
CA SER A 83 -9.94 24.16 -25.94
C SER A 83 -10.40 23.43 -24.68
N ARG A 84 -11.64 23.70 -24.25
CA ARG A 84 -12.17 23.28 -22.96
C ARG A 84 -12.27 21.76 -22.82
N GLN A 85 -11.82 21.25 -21.68
CA GLN A 85 -11.79 19.83 -21.33
C GLN A 85 -12.61 19.56 -20.07
N GLU A 86 -13.94 19.53 -20.20
CA GLU A 86 -14.86 19.37 -19.05
C GLU A 86 -14.57 18.13 -18.21
N ALA A 87 -14.02 17.07 -18.82
CA ALA A 87 -13.64 15.84 -18.13
C ALA A 87 -12.50 16.02 -17.11
N TYR A 88 -11.81 17.15 -17.08
CA TYR A 88 -10.73 17.48 -16.12
C TYR A 88 -11.13 18.65 -15.20
N GLU A 89 -12.37 19.12 -15.28
CA GLU A 89 -12.92 20.05 -14.31
C GLU A 89 -13.26 19.29 -13.01
N ILE A 90 -12.96 19.93 -11.88
CA ILE A 90 -13.15 19.34 -10.54
C ILE A 90 -14.53 19.75 -10.04
N ASN A 91 -15.27 18.82 -9.45
CA ASN A 91 -16.58 19.09 -8.90
C ASN A 91 -16.53 20.10 -7.74
N GLN A 92 -17.71 20.55 -7.32
CA GLN A 92 -17.87 21.50 -6.22
C GLN A 92 -18.27 20.80 -4.91
N ASP A 93 -18.07 19.48 -4.82
CA ASP A 93 -18.48 18.72 -3.65
C ASP A 93 -17.64 19.12 -2.43
N GLN A 94 -18.28 19.05 -1.27
CA GLN A 94 -17.64 19.35 0.00
C GLN A 94 -16.79 18.15 0.43
N PHE A 95 -15.58 18.42 0.91
CA PHE A 95 -14.70 17.44 1.53
C PHE A 95 -13.99 18.04 2.74
N GLU A 96 -13.45 17.21 3.61
CA GLU A 96 -12.61 17.64 4.74
C GLU A 96 -11.18 17.16 4.57
N ILE A 97 -10.24 18.01 4.98
CA ILE A 97 -8.82 17.73 5.05
C ILE A 97 -8.45 17.64 6.52
N ARG A 98 -7.87 16.52 6.93
CA ARG A 98 -7.39 16.28 8.29
C ARG A 98 -5.88 16.36 8.34
N PHE A 99 -5.39 17.00 9.39
CA PHE A 99 -3.97 17.18 9.67
C PHE A 99 -3.60 16.45 10.96
N SER A 100 -2.37 15.96 11.01
CA SER A 100 -1.73 15.46 12.23
C SER A 100 -0.55 16.36 12.59
N GLN A 101 0.18 15.96 13.63
CA GLN A 101 1.43 16.61 14.04
C GLN A 101 2.52 16.52 12.95
N HIS A 102 2.38 15.55 12.04
CA HIS A 102 3.35 15.26 10.98
C HIS A 102 2.97 15.86 9.63
N GLY A 103 1.81 16.54 9.53
CA GLY A 103 1.37 17.21 8.31
C GLY A 103 -0.03 16.79 7.88
N LEU A 104 -0.25 16.67 6.57
CA LEU A 104 -1.48 16.10 6.03
C LEU A 104 -1.62 14.66 6.52
N ASP A 105 -2.82 14.24 6.89
CA ASP A 105 -3.09 12.90 7.42
C ASP A 105 -4.12 12.14 6.56
N SER A 106 -5.27 12.76 6.34
CA SER A 106 -6.43 12.08 5.76
C SER A 106 -7.41 13.04 5.09
N LEU A 107 -8.31 12.48 4.27
CA LEU A 107 -9.47 13.19 3.71
C LEU A 107 -10.77 12.56 4.21
N VAL A 108 -11.85 13.34 4.24
CA VAL A 108 -13.23 12.84 4.34
C VAL A 108 -13.99 13.35 3.14
N VAL A 109 -14.54 12.45 2.34
CA VAL A 109 -15.17 12.75 1.05
C VAL A 109 -16.54 12.10 0.97
N ASN A 110 -17.33 12.42 -0.06
CA ASN A 110 -18.56 11.68 -0.32
C ASN A 110 -18.23 10.23 -0.73
N GLU A 111 -18.94 9.23 -0.20
CA GLU A 111 -18.77 7.81 -0.53
C GLU A 111 -18.85 7.53 -2.05
N ASN A 112 -19.62 8.35 -2.78
CA ASN A 112 -19.89 8.19 -4.21
C ASN A 112 -18.93 9.01 -5.10
N ILE A 113 -17.90 9.63 -4.52
CA ILE A 113 -16.90 10.38 -5.31
C ILE A 113 -16.25 9.47 -6.35
N GLN A 114 -15.87 9.99 -7.51
CA GLN A 114 -15.17 9.18 -8.50
C GLN A 114 -13.70 8.98 -8.09
N PRO A 115 -13.09 7.79 -8.26
CA PRO A 115 -11.69 7.56 -7.89
C PRO A 115 -10.72 8.58 -8.52
N ARG A 116 -10.92 8.88 -9.81
CA ARG A 116 -10.14 9.85 -10.56
C ARG A 116 -10.19 11.25 -9.93
N GLU A 117 -11.39 11.65 -9.52
CA GLU A 117 -11.63 12.94 -8.90
C GLU A 117 -10.98 13.02 -7.52
N LEU A 118 -11.16 11.98 -6.70
CA LEU A 118 -10.47 11.86 -5.42
C LEU A 118 -8.95 11.97 -5.58
N ASP A 119 -8.37 11.36 -6.60
CA ASP A 119 -6.94 11.45 -6.89
C ASP A 119 -6.50 12.86 -7.32
N MET A 120 -7.32 13.57 -8.10
CA MET A 120 -7.08 14.99 -8.42
C MET A 120 -7.10 15.85 -7.15
N ILE A 121 -8.08 15.62 -6.25
CA ILE A 121 -8.15 16.30 -4.95
C ILE A 121 -6.90 16.02 -4.13
N ARG A 122 -6.47 14.75 -4.02
CA ARG A 122 -5.26 14.35 -3.29
C ARG A 122 -4.03 15.09 -3.78
N VAL A 123 -3.80 15.15 -5.09
CA VAL A 123 -2.63 15.81 -5.69
C VAL A 123 -2.59 17.30 -5.37
N ILE A 124 -3.74 17.97 -5.39
CA ILE A 124 -3.86 19.40 -5.07
C ILE A 124 -3.69 19.63 -3.57
N VAL A 125 -4.40 18.89 -2.73
CA VAL A 125 -4.34 19.01 -1.26
C VAL A 125 -2.96 18.61 -0.72
N GLY A 126 -2.24 17.73 -1.41
CA GLY A 126 -0.86 17.38 -1.11
C GLY A 126 0.09 18.58 -1.10
N GLN A 127 -0.23 19.67 -1.80
CA GLN A 127 0.52 20.93 -1.75
C GLN A 127 0.42 21.64 -0.39
N LEU A 128 -0.57 21.29 0.43
CA LEU A 128 -0.72 21.79 1.80
C LEU A 128 0.09 20.95 2.81
N ASN A 129 0.70 19.84 2.38
CA ASN A 129 1.52 19.01 3.25
C ASN A 129 2.92 19.62 3.41
N ILE A 130 3.23 20.19 4.58
CA ILE A 130 4.53 20.80 4.86
C ILE A 130 5.57 19.73 5.25
N GLY A 131 5.19 18.68 5.99
CA GLY A 131 6.00 17.48 6.24
C GLY A 131 7.34 17.66 7.00
N ALA A 132 7.71 18.89 7.38
CA ALA A 132 8.96 19.21 8.09
C ALA A 132 8.69 19.61 9.54
N LEU A 133 9.46 19.04 10.47
CA LEU A 133 9.39 19.37 11.90
C LEU A 133 9.82 20.83 12.14
N VAL A 134 9.07 21.51 12.98
CA VAL A 134 9.30 22.91 13.36
C VAL A 134 10.52 22.97 14.30
N GLY A 135 11.65 23.52 13.86
CA GLY A 135 12.78 23.83 14.74
C GLY A 135 14.18 23.75 14.13
N GLU A 136 14.38 22.98 13.06
CA GLU A 136 15.68 22.81 12.39
C GLU A 136 15.76 23.72 11.16
N TYR A 137 16.17 24.97 11.39
CA TYR A 137 16.42 25.94 10.31
C TYR A 137 17.85 25.79 9.77
N ASP A 138 18.03 26.14 8.50
CA ASP A 138 19.32 26.14 7.79
C ASP A 138 20.00 24.75 7.79
N GLN A 139 19.17 23.71 7.74
CA GLN A 139 19.60 22.32 7.69
C GLN A 139 18.96 21.61 6.51
N THR A 140 19.72 20.64 6.00
CA THR A 140 19.23 19.63 5.08
C THR A 140 19.13 18.32 5.84
N PHE A 141 17.96 17.70 5.84
CA PHE A 141 17.73 16.43 6.52
C PHE A 141 16.88 15.48 5.67
N GLU A 142 16.97 14.20 5.97
CA GLU A 142 16.21 13.14 5.31
C GLU A 142 15.17 12.58 6.27
N LEU A 143 13.90 12.55 5.83
CA LEU A 143 12.82 11.91 6.57
C LEU A 143 11.94 11.10 5.61
N MET A 144 11.21 10.15 6.18
CA MET A 144 10.15 9.44 5.47
C MET A 144 8.94 10.37 5.34
N GLU A 145 8.58 10.76 4.11
CA GLU A 145 7.41 11.60 3.83
C GLU A 145 6.31 10.77 3.17
N ASN A 146 5.10 10.86 3.72
CA ASN A 146 3.89 10.39 3.07
C ASN A 146 3.45 11.44 2.04
N PHE A 147 3.52 11.08 0.76
CA PHE A 147 3.03 11.91 -0.34
C PHE A 147 2.02 11.10 -1.17
N THR A 148 1.34 11.77 -2.09
CA THR A 148 0.17 11.20 -2.77
C THR A 148 0.45 9.92 -3.55
N GLN A 149 1.68 9.70 -4.03
CA GLN A 149 2.05 8.50 -4.78
C GLN A 149 2.84 7.46 -3.96
N GLY A 150 2.97 7.62 -2.65
CA GLY A 150 3.63 6.63 -1.77
C GLY A 150 4.34 7.24 -0.57
N GLU A 151 5.22 6.47 0.05
CA GLU A 151 6.03 6.93 1.19
C GLU A 151 7.49 6.96 0.72
N CYS A 152 8.06 8.15 0.56
CA CYS A 152 9.39 8.33 -0.01
C CYS A 152 10.37 8.92 0.98
N VAL A 153 11.62 8.46 0.94
CA VAL A 153 12.68 9.16 1.66
C VAL A 153 12.85 10.50 0.95
N THR A 154 12.56 11.57 1.66
CA THR A 154 12.54 12.93 1.12
C THR A 154 13.63 13.74 1.81
N ILE A 155 14.47 14.37 0.99
CA ILE A 155 15.46 15.34 1.42
C ILE A 155 14.75 16.68 1.54
N PHE A 156 14.71 17.23 2.74
CA PHE A 156 14.17 18.56 3.03
C PHE A 156 15.33 19.55 3.17
N SER A 157 15.24 20.70 2.51
CA SER A 157 16.09 21.86 2.77
C SER A 157 15.20 23.00 3.26
N VAL A 158 15.41 23.45 4.50
CA VAL A 158 14.61 24.51 5.12
C VAL A 158 15.51 25.72 5.34
N GLU A 159 15.23 26.80 4.62
CA GLU A 159 16.02 28.03 4.67
C GLU A 159 15.17 29.17 5.20
N ARG A 160 15.72 29.95 6.14
CA ARG A 160 15.08 31.17 6.63
C ARG A 160 15.81 32.38 6.08
N ASN A 161 15.14 33.10 5.19
CA ASN A 161 15.71 34.27 4.52
C ASN A 161 15.03 35.57 4.98
N VAL A 162 15.79 36.65 4.95
CA VAL A 162 15.29 38.02 5.13
C VAL A 162 15.24 38.66 3.74
N VAL A 163 14.07 39.16 3.35
CA VAL A 163 13.88 39.79 2.05
C VAL A 163 14.11 41.29 2.21
N ASP A 164 15.12 41.82 1.50
CA ASP A 164 15.58 43.22 1.61
C ASP A 164 14.64 44.24 0.92
N HIS A 165 13.63 43.78 0.17
CA HIS A 165 12.65 44.63 -0.50
C HIS A 165 11.24 44.06 -0.58
N ASP A 166 10.27 44.98 -0.74
CA ASP A 166 8.82 44.82 -0.61
C ASP A 166 8.19 43.67 -1.43
N LEU A 167 8.19 42.43 -0.92
CA LEU A 167 7.10 41.47 -1.17
C LEU A 167 5.85 41.86 -0.35
N ARG A 168 5.60 43.17 -0.20
CA ARG A 168 4.41 43.71 0.45
C ARG A 168 3.24 43.61 -0.52
N VAL A 169 2.66 42.42 -0.64
CA VAL A 169 1.23 42.40 -0.95
C VAL A 169 0.54 42.95 0.30
N LYS A 170 0.07 44.19 0.24
CA LYS A 170 -0.63 44.83 1.35
C LYS A 170 -1.93 44.06 1.58
N ARG A 171 -1.91 43.15 2.55
CA ARG A 171 -3.06 42.34 2.97
C ARG A 171 -3.56 42.88 4.31
N ASP A 172 -4.87 42.78 4.51
CA ASP A 172 -5.52 43.21 5.76
C ASP A 172 -5.42 42.14 6.86
N TYR A 173 -4.47 41.23 6.76
CA TYR A 173 -4.26 40.12 7.68
C TYR A 173 -2.78 39.79 7.84
N ILE A 174 -2.45 39.17 8.96
CA ILE A 174 -1.12 38.59 9.25
C ILE A 174 -1.30 37.10 9.54
N LEU A 175 -0.50 36.28 8.87
CA LEU A 175 -0.40 34.85 9.11
C LEU A 175 0.51 34.59 10.31
N GLU A 176 -0.06 34.13 11.41
CA GLU A 176 0.68 33.54 12.50
C GLU A 176 1.11 32.12 12.10
N THR A 177 2.37 32.00 11.73
CA THR A 177 2.97 30.73 11.31
C THR A 177 3.67 30.06 12.47
N VAL A 178 3.78 28.73 12.43
CA VAL A 178 4.56 27.94 13.40
C VAL A 178 6.05 28.32 13.40
N TYR A 179 6.51 29.00 12.34
CA TYR A 179 7.90 29.47 12.21
C TYR A 179 8.15 30.85 12.87
N GLY A 180 7.12 31.47 13.46
CA GLY A 180 7.25 32.76 14.12
C GLY A 180 7.82 33.85 13.20
N LEU A 181 7.32 33.92 11.96
CA LEU A 181 7.83 34.85 10.96
C LEU A 181 7.40 36.28 11.27
N LYS A 182 8.38 37.18 11.34
CA LYS A 182 8.16 38.63 11.41
C LYS A 182 8.07 39.20 9.99
N ASN A 183 7.57 40.43 9.89
CA ASN A 183 7.55 41.15 8.62
C ASN A 183 8.94 41.20 7.96
N GLY A 184 9.00 40.90 6.67
CA GLY A 184 10.24 40.82 5.88
C GLY A 184 10.99 39.49 5.99
N GLN A 185 10.48 38.52 6.76
CA GLN A 185 11.06 37.18 6.83
C GLN A 185 10.25 36.19 5.99
N LEU A 186 10.94 35.28 5.33
CA LEU A 186 10.33 34.12 4.68
C LEU A 186 11.02 32.83 5.11
N VAL A 187 10.26 31.74 4.99
CA VAL A 187 10.79 30.38 5.03
C VAL A 187 10.57 29.76 3.67
N GLN A 188 11.65 29.20 3.13
CA GLN A 188 11.63 28.42 1.91
C GLN A 188 11.93 26.96 2.25
N ILE A 189 11.06 26.06 1.82
CA ILE A 189 11.20 24.63 2.02
C ILE A 189 11.31 24.00 0.64
N ARG A 190 12.43 23.33 0.39
CA ARG A 190 12.63 22.52 -0.81
C ARG A 190 12.56 21.05 -0.42
N LYS A 191 11.82 20.26 -1.18
CA LYS A 191 11.67 18.82 -0.98
C LYS A 191 12.10 18.08 -2.23
N ILE A 192 13.04 17.15 -2.09
CA ILE A 192 13.47 16.28 -3.18
C ILE A 192 13.18 14.84 -2.75
N ARG A 193 12.29 14.16 -3.50
CA ARG A 193 11.88 12.79 -3.17
C ARG A 193 12.83 11.79 -3.82
N ASN A 194 13.41 10.90 -3.03
CA ASN A 194 14.24 9.81 -3.54
C ASN A 194 13.33 8.66 -4.00
N LEU A 195 12.99 8.68 -5.29
CA LEU A 195 12.03 7.74 -5.90
C LEU A 195 12.48 6.27 -5.91
N HIS A 196 13.77 6.01 -5.68
CA HIS A 196 14.30 4.65 -5.52
C HIS A 196 14.10 4.11 -4.09
N MET A 197 13.85 5.00 -3.14
CA MET A 197 13.64 4.67 -1.73
C MET A 197 12.20 4.98 -1.31
N CYS A 198 11.24 4.64 -2.17
CA CYS A 198 9.83 4.77 -1.87
C CYS A 198 9.16 3.42 -1.68
N THR A 199 8.39 3.30 -0.61
CA THR A 199 7.43 2.21 -0.41
C THR A 199 6.09 2.62 -1.02
N HIS A 200 5.33 1.64 -1.50
CA HIS A 200 3.98 1.85 -2.03
C HIS A 200 3.87 2.84 -3.20
N LYS A 201 4.82 2.81 -4.16
CA LYS A 201 4.77 3.67 -5.35
C LYS A 201 3.54 3.35 -6.21
N VAL A 202 2.67 4.34 -6.41
CA VAL A 202 1.52 4.24 -7.29
C VAL A 202 1.77 5.05 -8.56
N PRO A 203 1.73 4.44 -9.76
CA PRO A 203 1.88 5.17 -11.01
C PRO A 203 0.68 6.09 -11.22
N TYR A 204 0.90 7.41 -11.25
CA TYR A 204 -0.16 8.39 -11.47
C TYR A 204 0.39 9.65 -12.13
N PHE A 205 -0.41 10.22 -13.03
CA PHE A 205 -0.28 11.58 -13.55
C PHE A 205 -1.64 12.26 -13.47
N PHE A 206 -1.66 13.59 -13.43
CA PHE A 206 -2.85 14.36 -13.12
C PHE A 206 -4.00 14.07 -14.07
N GLY A 207 -5.14 13.67 -13.50
CA GLY A 207 -6.35 13.38 -14.25
C GLY A 207 -6.30 12.07 -15.05
N SER A 208 -5.31 11.20 -14.86
CA SER A 208 -5.32 9.86 -15.43
C SER A 208 -6.54 9.08 -14.92
N ALA A 209 -7.41 8.64 -15.83
CA ALA A 209 -8.64 7.92 -15.51
C ALA A 209 -8.41 6.41 -15.34
N GLU A 210 -7.21 5.99 -14.91
CA GLU A 210 -6.93 4.58 -14.70
C GLU A 210 -7.77 4.08 -13.53
N SER A 211 -8.96 3.58 -13.85
CA SER A 211 -9.67 2.71 -12.94
C SER A 211 -8.73 1.53 -12.74
N VAL A 212 -8.39 1.25 -11.48
CA VAL A 212 -7.67 0.04 -11.04
C VAL A 212 -8.34 -1.25 -11.55
N ARG A 213 -9.56 -1.15 -12.12
CA ARG A 213 -10.39 -2.24 -12.67
C ARG A 213 -10.19 -2.54 -14.16
N GLN A 214 -9.48 -1.71 -14.93
CA GLN A 214 -9.24 -1.94 -16.36
C GLN A 214 -7.74 -2.00 -16.60
N VAL A 215 -7.29 -3.05 -17.30
CA VAL A 215 -5.90 -3.19 -17.76
C VAL A 215 -5.59 -1.96 -18.62
N SER A 216 -4.94 -0.96 -18.02
CA SER A 216 -4.47 0.19 -18.77
C SER A 216 -3.28 -0.27 -19.60
N ASP A 217 -3.34 0.03 -20.88
CA ASP A 217 -2.24 -0.15 -21.81
C ASP A 217 -1.13 0.89 -21.58
N VAL A 218 -1.34 1.85 -20.67
CA VAL A 218 -0.37 2.88 -20.31
C VAL A 218 0.28 2.52 -18.98
N MET A 219 1.60 2.37 -18.97
CA MET A 219 2.40 2.26 -17.75
C MET A 219 3.08 3.60 -17.49
N SER A 220 2.89 4.19 -16.31
CA SER A 220 3.59 5.43 -15.95
C SER A 220 4.62 5.19 -14.85
N THR A 221 5.73 5.92 -14.92
CA THR A 221 6.79 5.88 -13.91
C THR A 221 7.20 7.30 -13.57
N LEU A 222 7.04 7.69 -12.30
CA LEU A 222 7.57 8.95 -11.80
C LEU A 222 9.11 8.87 -11.78
N SER A 223 9.76 9.76 -12.53
CA SER A 223 11.21 9.83 -12.72
C SER A 223 11.86 10.85 -11.77
N SER A 224 11.19 11.97 -11.51
CA SER A 224 11.61 12.95 -10.50
C SER A 224 10.40 13.65 -9.87
N SER A 225 10.53 14.07 -8.62
CA SER A 225 9.54 14.90 -7.93
C SER A 225 10.23 15.86 -6.97
N GLU A 226 10.01 17.16 -7.23
CA GLU A 226 10.58 18.26 -6.46
C GLU A 226 9.49 19.24 -6.07
N SER A 227 9.41 19.57 -4.78
CA SER A 227 8.46 20.55 -4.26
C SER A 227 9.16 21.76 -3.66
N HIS A 228 8.54 22.93 -3.81
CA HIS A 228 8.97 24.18 -3.21
C HIS A 228 7.81 24.83 -2.47
N ILE A 229 8.02 25.19 -1.22
CA ILE A 229 7.05 25.90 -0.39
C ILE A 229 7.69 27.20 0.08
N VAL A 230 6.98 28.31 -0.09
CA VAL A 230 7.38 29.63 0.39
C VAL A 230 6.29 30.15 1.32
N ILE A 231 6.69 30.52 2.53
CA ILE A 231 5.81 31.01 3.57
C ILE A 231 6.33 32.35 4.07
N THR A 232 5.47 33.36 4.08
CA THR A 232 5.75 34.69 4.64
C THR A 232 4.70 35.04 5.70
N SER A 233 4.75 36.26 6.26
CA SER A 233 3.69 36.75 7.14
C SER A 233 2.37 37.04 6.43
N THR A 234 2.31 37.00 5.09
CA THR A 234 1.11 37.33 4.31
C THR A 234 0.82 36.38 3.15
N GLU A 235 1.77 35.53 2.78
CA GLU A 235 1.67 34.65 1.62
C GLU A 235 2.00 33.20 1.98
N PHE A 236 1.32 32.29 1.28
CA PHE A 236 1.64 30.87 1.24
C PHE A 236 1.61 30.46 -0.23
N ILE A 237 2.72 29.88 -0.70
CA ILE A 237 2.87 29.38 -2.07
C ILE A 237 3.48 27.99 -1.95
N SER A 238 2.86 26.99 -2.54
CA SER A 238 3.44 25.67 -2.71
C SER A 238 3.37 25.27 -4.18
N GLY A 239 4.44 24.66 -4.66
CA GLY A 239 4.53 24.10 -6.00
C GLY A 239 5.22 22.76 -5.98
N THR A 240 4.80 21.85 -6.86
CA THR A 240 5.48 20.57 -7.11
C THR A 240 5.65 20.39 -8.60
N THR A 241 6.88 20.01 -8.98
CA THR A 241 7.23 19.62 -10.34
C THR A 241 7.49 18.13 -10.39
N ASN A 242 6.82 17.44 -11.30
CA ASN A 242 6.98 16.01 -11.53
C ASN A 242 7.39 15.76 -12.97
N VAL A 243 8.31 14.82 -13.17
CA VAL A 243 8.63 14.27 -14.49
C VAL A 243 8.20 12.81 -14.48
N ILE A 244 7.32 12.45 -15.40
CA ILE A 244 6.69 11.13 -15.46
C ILE A 244 6.92 10.56 -16.85
N THR A 245 7.42 9.33 -16.93
CA THR A 245 7.55 8.61 -18.20
C THR A 245 6.37 7.67 -18.33
N ALA A 246 5.49 7.92 -19.30
CA ALA A 246 4.35 7.07 -19.62
C ALA A 246 4.63 6.28 -20.91
N SER A 247 4.56 4.96 -20.86
CA SER A 247 4.71 4.08 -22.03
C SER A 247 3.40 3.41 -22.35
N LYS A 248 2.92 3.54 -23.58
CA LYS A 248 1.77 2.79 -24.08
C LYS A 248 2.25 1.49 -24.71
N VAL A 249 1.95 0.36 -24.06
CA VAL A 249 2.53 -0.95 -24.36
C VAL A 249 2.12 -1.44 -25.76
N SER A 250 0.86 -1.23 -26.17
CA SER A 250 0.37 -1.68 -27.49
C SER A 250 0.96 -0.90 -28.67
N GLU A 251 1.37 0.35 -28.44
CA GLU A 251 1.89 1.24 -29.50
C GLU A 251 3.41 1.35 -29.48
N GLY A 252 4.07 0.87 -28.41
CA GLY A 252 5.51 1.03 -28.21
C GLY A 252 5.93 2.50 -28.08
N THR A 253 5.00 3.40 -27.80
CA THR A 253 5.23 4.84 -27.69
C THR A 253 5.53 5.21 -26.25
N ILE A 254 6.61 5.97 -26.05
CA ILE A 254 6.96 6.56 -24.76
C ILE A 254 6.65 8.06 -24.84
N THR A 255 6.01 8.57 -23.80
CA THR A 255 5.66 9.98 -23.65
C THR A 255 6.21 10.46 -22.32
N THR A 256 6.94 11.56 -22.34
CA THR A 256 7.39 12.23 -21.10
C THR A 256 6.39 13.32 -20.74
N LEU A 257 5.86 13.24 -19.53
CA LEU A 257 4.92 14.18 -18.93
C LEU A 257 5.66 15.07 -17.94
N TYR A 258 5.53 16.37 -18.12
CA TYR A 258 6.03 17.39 -17.20
C TYR A 258 4.84 18.04 -16.49
N GLU A 259 4.72 17.81 -15.19
CA GLU A 259 3.62 18.35 -14.40
C GLU A 259 4.11 19.43 -13.45
N ASN A 260 3.38 20.54 -13.39
CA ASN A 260 3.56 21.61 -12.43
C ASN A 260 2.24 21.87 -11.72
N ILE A 261 2.18 21.51 -10.44
CA ILE A 261 1.01 21.67 -9.59
C ILE A 261 1.33 22.77 -8.58
N SER A 262 0.51 23.80 -8.51
CA SER A 262 0.73 24.94 -7.61
C SER A 262 -0.54 25.36 -6.88
N VAL A 263 -0.36 25.74 -5.62
CA VAL A 263 -1.40 26.27 -4.74
C VAL A 263 -0.87 27.55 -4.09
N ARG A 264 -1.60 28.65 -4.25
CA ARG A 264 -1.24 29.96 -3.69
C ARG A 264 -2.39 30.54 -2.89
N LEU A 265 -2.12 31.04 -1.69
CA LEU A 265 -3.10 31.78 -0.90
C LEU A 265 -3.49 33.08 -1.63
N GLU A 266 -4.76 33.18 -2.00
CA GLU A 266 -5.33 34.33 -2.71
C GLU A 266 -5.94 35.35 -1.74
N SER A 267 -6.72 34.89 -0.75
CA SER A 267 -7.39 35.78 0.21
C SER A 267 -7.81 35.05 1.48
N ILE A 268 -8.03 35.83 2.54
CA ILE A 268 -8.69 35.38 3.77
C ILE A 268 -9.81 36.37 4.07
N LEU A 269 -11.04 35.87 4.15
CA LEU A 269 -12.25 36.66 4.38
C LEU A 269 -13.09 36.08 5.53
N PRO A 270 -13.99 36.85 6.15
CA PRO A 270 -14.95 36.31 7.11
C PRO A 270 -15.87 35.29 6.42
N ALA A 271 -16.05 34.12 7.03
CA ALA A 271 -16.99 33.12 6.53
C ALA A 271 -18.44 33.62 6.68
N ALA A 272 -19.26 33.42 5.64
CA ALA A 272 -20.66 33.86 5.62
C ALA A 272 -21.59 32.98 6.45
N SER A 273 -21.24 31.69 6.59
CA SER A 273 -21.97 30.67 7.32
C SER A 273 -21.00 29.63 7.88
N GLU A 274 -21.53 28.71 8.71
CA GLU A 274 -20.81 27.49 9.05
C GLU A 274 -20.52 26.67 7.78
N PRO A 275 -19.37 25.97 7.73
CA PRO A 275 -19.04 25.11 6.61
C PRO A 275 -20.06 23.96 6.48
N PRO A 276 -20.55 23.65 5.27
CA PRO A 276 -21.41 22.50 5.05
C PRO A 276 -20.76 21.19 5.52
N GLU A 277 -21.60 20.23 5.90
CA GLU A 277 -21.14 18.87 6.17
C GLU A 277 -20.92 18.11 4.85
N VAL A 278 -19.97 17.18 4.88
CA VAL A 278 -19.75 16.23 3.79
C VAL A 278 -20.94 15.27 3.78
N LYS A 279 -21.65 15.22 2.66
CA LYS A 279 -22.75 14.29 2.47
C LYS A 279 -22.19 12.87 2.35
N ASP A 280 -22.82 11.89 3.00
CA ASP A 280 -22.43 10.47 2.99
C ASP A 280 -20.90 10.32 3.21
N PRO A 281 -20.40 10.74 4.38
CA PRO A 281 -18.97 10.97 4.61
C PRO A 281 -18.20 9.66 4.76
N GLU A 282 -17.19 9.47 3.92
CA GLU A 282 -16.29 8.32 3.93
C GLU A 282 -14.83 8.77 4.10
N PRO A 283 -14.06 8.16 5.02
CA PRO A 283 -12.64 8.49 5.22
C PRO A 283 -11.78 7.95 4.07
N ALA A 284 -11.02 8.83 3.43
CA ALA A 284 -10.17 8.50 2.30
C ALA A 284 -8.69 8.80 2.56
N SER A 285 -7.82 7.84 2.23
CA SER A 285 -6.37 7.99 2.41
C SER A 285 -5.82 9.12 1.53
N MET A 286 -4.67 9.69 1.88
CA MET A 286 -3.96 10.61 0.98
C MET A 286 -3.26 9.91 -0.19
N PHE A 287 -3.09 8.58 -0.11
CA PHE A 287 -2.45 7.79 -1.16
C PHE A 287 -3.42 7.54 -2.32
N ILE A 288 -2.94 7.79 -3.53
CA ILE A 288 -3.64 7.50 -4.77
C ILE A 288 -3.96 6.00 -4.85
N GLY A 289 -5.16 5.67 -5.33
CA GLY A 289 -5.60 4.27 -5.47
C GLY A 289 -5.91 3.53 -4.17
N ARG A 290 -5.79 4.16 -2.99
CA ARG A 290 -6.22 3.58 -1.70
C ARG A 290 -7.50 4.26 -1.21
N TRP A 291 -8.60 3.53 -1.15
CA TRP A 291 -9.89 4.08 -0.74
C TRP A 291 -10.02 4.27 0.77
N LEU A 292 -9.49 3.37 1.60
CA LEU A 292 -9.68 3.40 3.05
C LEU A 292 -8.43 3.86 3.79
N ILE A 293 -8.61 4.72 4.81
CA ILE A 293 -7.64 4.89 5.90
C ILE A 293 -7.84 3.75 6.87
N GLU A 294 -6.78 3.01 7.13
CA GLU A 294 -6.72 2.21 8.35
C GLU A 294 -6.73 3.20 9.52
N ASN A 295 -7.86 3.29 10.24
CA ASN A 295 -7.92 4.04 11.49
C ASN A 295 -6.76 3.59 12.38
N SER A 296 -5.73 4.45 12.48
CA SER A 296 -4.68 4.32 13.48
C SER A 296 -5.23 4.94 14.76
N MET A 297 -5.20 4.15 15.84
CA MET A 297 -5.56 4.52 17.21
C MET A 297 -7.06 4.59 17.52
N GLU A 298 -7.74 3.46 17.39
CA GLU A 298 -8.47 2.94 18.55
C GLU A 298 -7.85 1.58 18.89
N ASP A 299 -7.67 1.29 20.19
CA ASP A 299 -7.19 0.02 20.72
C ASP A 299 -8.21 -1.10 20.42
N HIS A 300 -8.34 -1.48 19.14
CA HIS A 300 -9.23 -2.52 18.69
C HIS A 300 -8.43 -3.65 18.05
N LEU A 301 -8.26 -4.67 18.89
CA LEU A 301 -7.95 -6.07 18.62
C LEU A 301 -7.33 -6.37 17.25
N SER A 302 -6.00 -6.35 17.19
CA SER A 302 -5.28 -7.15 16.22
C SER A 302 -5.50 -8.63 16.54
N LEU A 303 -6.26 -9.33 15.71
CA LEU A 303 -6.55 -10.75 15.88
C LEU A 303 -5.31 -11.57 15.48
N LEU A 304 -4.28 -11.55 16.34
CA LEU A 304 -3.20 -12.51 16.25
C LEU A 304 -3.70 -13.85 16.77
N VAL A 305 -3.56 -14.88 15.94
CA VAL A 305 -3.63 -16.26 16.40
C VAL A 305 -2.31 -16.54 17.12
N VAL A 306 -2.19 -16.12 18.37
CA VAL A 306 -1.06 -16.48 19.22
C VAL A 306 -1.39 -17.81 19.87
N PRO A 307 -0.61 -18.87 19.61
CA PRO A 307 -0.80 -20.11 20.34
C PRO A 307 -0.39 -19.91 21.80
N ALA A 308 -1.36 -19.92 22.73
CA ALA A 308 -1.11 -19.79 24.17
C ALA A 308 -0.95 -21.17 24.81
N ALA A 309 0.30 -21.58 25.04
CA ALA A 309 0.57 -22.80 25.80
C ALA A 309 0.30 -22.57 27.30
N TYR A 310 -0.49 -23.44 27.93
CA TYR A 310 -0.58 -23.50 29.39
C TYR A 310 0.78 -23.88 29.96
N VAL A 311 1.44 -22.98 30.69
CA VAL A 311 2.79 -23.17 31.24
C VAL A 311 2.70 -23.72 32.67
N PRO A 312 3.08 -24.99 32.94
CA PRO A 312 3.23 -25.45 34.31
C PRO A 312 4.37 -24.68 34.98
N ALA A 313 4.15 -24.23 36.23
CA ALA A 313 4.94 -23.25 36.96
C ALA A 313 6.43 -23.58 37.25
N ASN A 314 7.04 -24.55 36.56
CA ASN A 314 8.40 -25.02 36.84
C ASN A 314 9.16 -25.57 35.62
N THR A 315 9.31 -24.79 34.53
CA THR A 315 10.01 -25.25 33.30
C THR A 315 10.69 -24.11 32.51
N ASP A 316 11.62 -24.47 31.60
CA ASP A 316 12.45 -23.61 30.72
C ASP A 316 11.70 -22.49 29.94
N TRP A 317 10.36 -22.54 29.90
CA TRP A 317 9.48 -21.56 29.28
C TRP A 317 9.66 -20.14 29.85
N GLN A 318 10.04 -20.00 31.13
CA GLN A 318 10.24 -18.70 31.78
C GLN A 318 11.42 -17.90 31.21
N ARG A 319 12.40 -18.56 30.57
CA ARG A 319 13.64 -17.88 30.15
C ARG A 319 13.56 -17.30 28.74
N TYR A 320 12.91 -18.02 27.81
CA TYR A 320 12.96 -17.69 26.38
C TYR A 320 11.60 -17.74 25.68
N GLY A 321 10.52 -18.08 26.39
CA GLY A 321 9.16 -18.12 25.86
C GLY A 321 8.84 -19.33 24.97
N PRO A 322 7.62 -19.37 24.42
CA PRO A 322 7.16 -20.42 23.50
C PRO A 322 7.84 -20.31 22.11
N GLU A 323 8.18 -21.45 21.51
CA GLU A 323 8.55 -21.59 20.09
C GLU A 323 7.53 -22.50 19.38
N CYS A 324 6.81 -21.93 18.43
CA CYS A 324 5.88 -22.62 17.56
C CYS A 324 6.63 -23.23 16.38
N THR A 325 6.45 -24.52 16.13
CA THR A 325 7.02 -25.22 14.97
C THR A 325 5.90 -25.56 14.00
N TYR A 326 6.01 -25.07 12.77
CA TYR A 326 5.09 -25.34 11.67
C TYR A 326 5.75 -26.23 10.62
N ASN A 327 5.01 -27.21 10.13
CA ASN A 327 5.38 -27.96 8.94
C ASN A 327 5.02 -27.15 7.70
N VAL A 328 6.00 -26.94 6.83
CA VAL A 328 5.85 -26.30 5.52
C VAL A 328 5.96 -27.38 4.46
N LEU A 329 4.96 -27.49 3.61
CA LEU A 329 4.96 -28.37 2.45
C LEU A 329 4.62 -27.57 1.19
N VAL A 330 5.47 -27.64 0.18
CA VAL A 330 5.20 -27.05 -1.13
C VAL A 330 5.30 -28.13 -2.20
N ASN A 331 4.18 -28.37 -2.87
CA ASN A 331 4.08 -29.30 -3.98
C ASN A 331 3.84 -28.50 -5.25
N MET A 332 4.57 -28.83 -6.31
CA MET A 332 4.40 -28.24 -7.63
C MET A 332 4.44 -29.35 -8.67
N SER A 333 3.55 -29.28 -9.65
CA SER A 333 3.50 -30.19 -10.79
C SER A 333 3.24 -29.43 -12.09
N LEU A 334 3.90 -29.90 -13.15
CA LEU A 334 3.76 -29.47 -14.53
C LEU A 334 3.43 -30.71 -15.36
N ALA A 335 2.30 -30.69 -16.04
CA ALA A 335 1.89 -31.78 -16.92
C ALA A 335 2.10 -31.40 -18.39
N ASN A 336 2.63 -32.33 -19.19
CA ASN A 336 2.78 -32.14 -20.63
C ASN A 336 1.55 -32.74 -21.34
N VAL A 337 0.79 -31.91 -22.05
CA VAL A 337 -0.46 -32.33 -22.72
C VAL A 337 -0.20 -33.24 -23.94
N VAL A 338 1.04 -33.24 -24.47
CA VAL A 338 1.39 -33.95 -25.71
C VAL A 338 2.05 -35.30 -25.44
N ASP A 339 2.67 -35.49 -24.28
CA ASP A 339 3.39 -36.73 -23.94
C ASP A 339 3.17 -37.04 -22.44
N GLU A 340 2.29 -38.01 -22.14
CA GLU A 340 1.86 -38.34 -20.76
C GLU A 340 3.02 -38.78 -19.84
N GLY A 341 4.17 -39.14 -20.42
CA GLY A 341 5.40 -39.52 -19.69
C GLY A 341 6.29 -38.36 -19.23
N ASP A 342 5.98 -37.11 -19.60
CA ASP A 342 6.87 -35.95 -19.43
C ASP A 342 6.34 -34.97 -18.37
N ASN A 343 5.87 -35.53 -17.24
CA ASN A 343 5.36 -34.76 -16.09
C ASN A 343 6.50 -34.40 -15.13
N PHE A 344 6.61 -33.13 -14.77
CA PHE A 344 7.57 -32.66 -13.76
C PHE A 344 6.85 -32.41 -12.44
N CYS A 345 7.22 -33.14 -11.38
CA CYS A 345 6.74 -32.88 -10.02
C CYS A 345 7.93 -32.53 -9.11
N SER A 346 7.75 -31.55 -8.21
CA SER A 346 8.73 -31.16 -7.20
C SER A 346 8.03 -30.96 -5.87
N MET A 347 8.61 -31.49 -4.80
CA MET A 347 8.11 -31.34 -3.44
C MET A 347 9.19 -30.80 -2.51
N ILE A 348 8.80 -29.85 -1.68
CA ILE A 348 9.69 -29.16 -0.75
C ILE A 348 9.08 -29.22 0.64
N GLY A 349 9.83 -29.75 1.60
CA GLY A 349 9.44 -29.82 3.01
C GLY A 349 10.40 -28.99 3.85
N SER A 350 9.89 -28.22 4.80
CA SER A 350 10.71 -27.49 5.77
C SER A 350 9.95 -27.33 7.09
N GLU A 351 10.67 -27.01 8.15
CA GLU A 351 10.08 -26.48 9.39
C GLU A 351 10.20 -24.96 9.36
N LEU A 352 9.12 -24.26 9.72
CA LEU A 352 9.12 -22.84 10.04
C LEU A 352 8.97 -22.72 11.55
N LYS A 353 9.97 -22.14 12.20
CA LYS A 353 9.97 -21.93 13.65
C LYS A 353 9.73 -20.48 13.94
N CYS A 354 8.74 -20.17 14.76
CA CYS A 354 8.33 -18.81 15.09
C CYS A 354 8.17 -18.62 16.59
N ARG A 355 8.53 -17.44 17.07
CA ARG A 355 8.39 -17.05 18.47
C ARG A 355 7.84 -15.63 18.58
N PRO A 356 6.84 -15.40 19.43
CA PRO A 356 6.38 -14.06 19.75
C PRO A 356 7.51 -13.21 20.34
N LYS A 357 7.69 -12.02 19.79
CA LYS A 357 8.62 -11.00 20.30
C LYS A 357 7.87 -9.89 21.02
N HIS A 358 6.73 -9.49 20.45
CA HIS A 358 5.74 -8.56 21.00
C HIS A 358 4.34 -9.09 20.67
N SER A 359 3.29 -8.40 21.13
CA SER A 359 1.89 -8.77 20.81
C SER A 359 1.65 -8.84 19.31
N ASP A 360 2.31 -8.00 18.52
CA ASP A 360 2.12 -7.82 17.08
C ASP A 360 3.24 -8.41 16.21
N THR A 361 4.21 -9.09 16.81
CA THR A 361 5.46 -9.45 16.10
C THR A 361 5.87 -10.89 16.36
N LEU A 362 6.04 -11.67 15.29
CA LEU A 362 6.63 -13.01 15.31
C LEU A 362 8.05 -12.97 14.73
N SER A 363 9.03 -13.46 15.48
CA SER A 363 10.38 -13.73 14.97
C SER A 363 10.48 -15.18 14.52
N CYS A 364 10.86 -15.40 13.27
CA CYS A 364 10.83 -16.70 12.63
C CYS A 364 12.14 -17.05 11.91
N TYR A 365 12.37 -18.34 11.69
CA TYR A 365 13.44 -18.87 10.85
C TYR A 365 13.07 -20.23 10.27
N PHE A 366 13.66 -20.58 9.13
CA PHE A 366 13.48 -21.91 8.52
C PHE A 366 14.51 -22.90 9.05
N ALA A 367 14.07 -24.14 9.28
CA ALA A 367 14.91 -25.26 9.70
C ALA A 367 14.56 -26.51 8.89
N ASN A 368 15.50 -27.46 8.83
CA ASN A 368 15.27 -28.81 8.30
C ASN A 368 14.69 -28.87 6.86
N GLY A 369 15.08 -27.93 5.99
CA GLY A 369 14.63 -27.87 4.60
C GLY A 369 15.10 -29.06 3.74
N ARG A 370 14.19 -29.64 2.95
CA ARG A 370 14.41 -30.82 2.09
C ARG A 370 13.70 -30.63 0.75
N VAL A 371 14.37 -30.97 -0.35
CA VAL A 371 13.81 -30.94 -1.71
C VAL A 371 13.83 -32.34 -2.32
N VAL A 372 12.70 -32.76 -2.91
CA VAL A 372 12.53 -34.07 -3.57
C VAL A 372 11.92 -33.88 -4.95
N ARG A 373 12.44 -34.63 -5.93
CA ARG A 373 11.85 -34.80 -7.26
C ARG A 373 11.38 -36.25 -7.42
N PRO A 374 10.07 -36.53 -7.39
CA PRO A 374 9.53 -37.85 -7.68
C PRO A 374 9.89 -38.31 -9.11
N ASN A 375 9.93 -39.62 -9.35
CA ASN A 375 10.18 -40.18 -10.69
C ASN A 375 8.95 -39.99 -11.60
N ALA A 376 9.16 -39.79 -12.91
CA ALA A 376 8.11 -39.49 -13.89
C ALA A 376 7.06 -40.63 -14.06
N ASN A 377 7.45 -41.88 -13.81
CA ASN A 377 6.56 -43.05 -13.87
C ASN A 377 5.81 -43.32 -12.55
N ASP A 378 5.97 -42.45 -11.55
CA ASP A 378 5.27 -42.59 -10.30
C ASP A 378 3.86 -41.99 -10.42
N ALA A 379 2.83 -42.84 -10.37
CA ALA A 379 1.42 -42.43 -10.33
C ALA A 379 1.08 -41.52 -9.10
N ARG A 380 2.07 -41.28 -8.23
CA ARG A 380 1.99 -40.57 -6.94
C ARG A 380 2.53 -39.13 -7.01
N CYS A 381 2.07 -38.29 -7.93
CA CYS A 381 2.01 -36.83 -7.66
C CYS A 381 0.92 -36.48 -6.61
N THR A 382 0.30 -37.50 -5.99
CA THR A 382 -0.61 -37.42 -4.85
C THR A 382 0.03 -38.06 -3.60
N ASN A 383 0.49 -37.20 -2.68
CA ASN A 383 0.69 -37.48 -1.24
C ASN A 383 1.45 -38.76 -0.82
N ARG A 384 2.76 -38.68 -0.47
CA ARG A 384 3.36 -39.25 0.78
C ARG A 384 4.89 -39.14 0.96
N ARG A 385 5.28 -38.42 2.04
CA ARG A 385 6.17 -38.75 3.19
C ARG A 385 7.55 -39.44 3.08
N ASN A 386 8.03 -39.96 1.94
CA ASN A 386 9.36 -40.58 1.90
C ASN A 386 10.36 -39.74 1.07
N PHE A 387 11.22 -39.00 1.76
CA PHE A 387 12.16 -38.03 1.18
C PHE A 387 13.52 -38.67 0.89
N VAL A 388 14.05 -38.50 -0.33
CA VAL A 388 15.47 -38.72 -0.66
C VAL A 388 16.08 -37.35 -0.98
N PRO A 389 17.03 -36.82 -0.18
CA PRO A 389 17.50 -35.45 -0.32
C PRO A 389 18.32 -35.21 -1.60
N ILE A 390 18.04 -34.12 -2.33
CA ILE A 390 18.88 -33.63 -3.44
C ILE A 390 19.76 -32.43 -2.99
N SER A 391 19.32 -31.67 -1.99
CA SER A 391 20.05 -30.55 -1.39
C SER A 391 19.49 -30.21 0.00
N ASP A 392 20.37 -29.85 0.95
CA ASP A 392 20.06 -29.57 2.36
C ASP A 392 19.71 -28.09 2.64
N ARG A 393 19.68 -27.21 1.63
CA ARG A 393 19.42 -25.76 1.85
C ARG A 393 18.50 -25.19 0.78
N PHE A 394 17.20 -25.19 1.09
CA PHE A 394 16.15 -24.63 0.25
C PHE A 394 15.87 -23.14 0.55
N VAL A 395 15.80 -22.76 1.84
CA VAL A 395 15.80 -21.36 2.32
C VAL A 395 16.95 -21.21 3.33
N SER A 396 17.59 -20.04 3.42
CA SER A 396 18.58 -19.79 4.46
C SER A 396 17.93 -19.90 5.85
N GLY A 397 18.70 -20.34 6.84
CA GLY A 397 18.25 -20.35 8.25
C GLY A 397 18.34 -18.96 8.89
N ASP A 398 18.45 -17.89 8.10
CA ASP A 398 18.55 -16.54 8.63
C ASP A 398 17.21 -16.12 9.24
N PRO A 399 17.23 -15.42 10.39
CA PRO A 399 16.02 -14.98 11.05
C PRO A 399 15.35 -13.82 10.29
N PHE A 400 14.03 -13.76 10.41
CA PHE A 400 13.19 -12.66 9.95
C PHE A 400 12.06 -12.39 10.96
N GLU A 401 11.42 -11.22 10.87
CA GLU A 401 10.24 -10.90 11.66
C GLU A 401 9.02 -10.73 10.75
N ILE A 402 7.86 -11.12 11.25
CA ILE A 402 6.53 -10.87 10.68
C ILE A 402 5.83 -9.91 11.63
N ARG A 403 5.39 -8.76 11.12
CA ARG A 403 4.63 -7.78 11.89
C ARG A 403 3.17 -7.80 11.45
N PHE A 404 2.29 -7.69 12.42
CA PHE A 404 0.85 -7.80 12.24
C PHE A 404 0.16 -6.49 12.60
N ASN A 405 -0.91 -6.18 11.87
CA ASN A 405 -1.87 -5.14 12.22
C ASN A 405 -3.28 -5.76 12.35
N SER A 406 -4.30 -4.91 12.52
CA SER A 406 -5.71 -5.36 12.64
C SER A 406 -6.27 -6.15 11.44
N ARG A 407 -5.60 -6.13 10.27
CA ARG A 407 -6.02 -6.84 9.06
C ARG A 407 -5.18 -8.09 8.79
N GLY A 408 -4.06 -8.30 9.46
CA GLY A 408 -3.15 -9.42 9.20
C GLY A 408 -1.70 -8.98 9.11
N ILE A 409 -0.93 -9.51 8.16
CA ILE A 409 0.49 -9.19 8.01
C ILE A 409 0.64 -7.81 7.38
N GLU A 410 1.26 -6.89 8.12
CA GLU A 410 1.60 -5.54 7.66
C GLU A 410 2.89 -5.56 6.83
N ASN A 411 3.98 -6.06 7.41
CA ASN A 411 5.28 -6.10 6.79
C ASN A 411 6.18 -7.22 7.36
N LEU A 412 7.31 -7.44 6.68
CA LEU A 412 8.37 -8.36 7.08
C LEU A 412 9.64 -7.56 7.38
N VAL A 413 10.39 -7.97 8.40
CA VAL A 413 11.74 -7.45 8.66
C VAL A 413 12.74 -8.55 8.32
N VAL A 414 13.63 -8.29 7.38
CA VAL A 414 14.61 -9.26 6.86
C VAL A 414 16.01 -8.64 6.83
N SER A 415 17.04 -9.44 6.58
CA SER A 415 18.38 -8.88 6.33
C SER A 415 18.41 -8.11 5.01
N ARG A 416 19.05 -6.93 4.99
CA ARG A 416 19.30 -6.16 3.75
C ARG A 416 20.05 -6.95 2.67
N ASN A 417 20.78 -7.99 3.05
CA ASN A 417 21.55 -8.82 2.12
C ASN A 417 20.81 -10.08 1.67
N ILE A 418 19.53 -10.24 2.05
CA ILE A 418 18.74 -11.42 1.68
C ILE A 418 18.63 -11.53 0.16
N ARG A 419 18.75 -12.75 -0.37
CA ARG A 419 18.57 -12.95 -1.81
C ARG A 419 17.09 -12.80 -2.14
N ARG A 420 16.81 -12.18 -3.28
CA ARG A 420 15.44 -12.00 -3.78
C ARG A 420 14.61 -13.30 -3.76
N ARG A 421 15.19 -14.39 -4.28
CA ARG A 421 14.56 -15.72 -4.29
C ARG A 421 14.16 -16.20 -2.88
N GLU A 422 15.02 -15.98 -1.90
CA GLU A 422 14.76 -16.37 -0.50
C GLU A 422 13.62 -15.52 0.07
N LEU A 423 13.62 -14.21 -0.20
CA LEU A 423 12.55 -13.31 0.22
C LEU A 423 11.18 -13.68 -0.39
N ASP A 424 11.14 -14.02 -1.67
CA ASP A 424 9.89 -14.43 -2.34
C ASP A 424 9.37 -15.77 -1.80
N MET A 425 10.26 -16.70 -1.43
CA MET A 425 9.89 -17.93 -0.72
C MET A 425 9.31 -17.63 0.67
N ILE A 426 9.95 -16.74 1.45
CA ILE A 426 9.44 -16.31 2.75
C ILE A 426 8.03 -15.75 2.58
N ARG A 427 7.83 -14.78 1.68
CA ARG A 427 6.54 -14.10 1.43
C ARG A 427 5.40 -15.09 1.16
N VAL A 428 5.65 -16.07 0.30
CA VAL A 428 4.63 -17.05 -0.09
C VAL A 428 4.27 -18.04 1.02
N ILE A 429 5.26 -18.43 1.84
CA ILE A 429 5.04 -19.34 2.97
C ILE A 429 4.36 -18.60 4.13
N VAL A 430 4.87 -17.42 4.51
CA VAL A 430 4.30 -16.64 5.61
C VAL A 430 2.95 -16.04 5.25
N GLY A 431 2.66 -15.85 3.95
CA GLY A 431 1.33 -15.50 3.47
C GLY A 431 0.25 -16.51 3.85
N GLN A 432 0.61 -17.76 4.17
CA GLN A 432 -0.33 -18.75 4.71
C GLN A 432 -0.82 -18.39 6.13
N LEU A 433 -0.15 -17.47 6.83
CA LEU A 433 -0.57 -16.93 8.13
C LEU A 433 -1.39 -15.63 7.98
N ASN A 434 -1.55 -15.10 6.77
CA ASN A 434 -2.24 -13.84 6.56
C ASN A 434 -3.76 -14.01 6.54
N VAL A 435 -4.47 -13.33 7.45
CA VAL A 435 -5.94 -13.27 7.45
C VAL A 435 -6.44 -12.26 6.42
N GLY A 436 -5.79 -11.09 6.30
CA GLY A 436 -5.98 -10.15 5.19
C GLY A 436 -7.20 -9.23 5.28
N PHE A 437 -7.99 -9.27 6.36
CA PHE A 437 -9.18 -8.45 6.60
C PHE A 437 -9.50 -8.40 8.10
N ARG A 438 -10.37 -7.47 8.51
CA ARG A 438 -10.88 -7.37 9.89
C ARG A 438 -12.05 -8.34 10.06
N LEU A 439 -11.89 -9.31 10.97
CA LEU A 439 -12.90 -10.34 11.22
C LEU A 439 -14.16 -9.81 11.93
N GLU A 440 -14.05 -8.71 12.68
CA GLU A 440 -15.11 -8.15 13.53
C GLU A 440 -16.08 -7.25 12.74
N GLU A 441 -15.55 -6.25 12.02
CA GLU A 441 -16.34 -5.31 11.23
C GLU A 441 -17.15 -6.01 10.12
N GLU A 442 -16.55 -6.93 9.38
CA GLU A 442 -17.18 -7.52 8.18
C GLU A 442 -18.23 -8.60 8.50
N VAL A 443 -18.14 -9.27 9.66
CA VAL A 443 -19.09 -10.32 10.07
C VAL A 443 -20.33 -9.72 10.75
N GLU A 444 -20.17 -8.63 11.50
CA GLU A 444 -21.29 -7.93 12.15
C GLU A 444 -22.08 -7.04 11.18
N GLU A 445 -21.40 -6.32 10.28
CA GLU A 445 -22.05 -5.31 9.43
C GLU A 445 -22.84 -5.94 8.26
N ASN A 446 -22.38 -7.09 7.74
CA ASN A 446 -23.01 -7.74 6.58
C ASN A 446 -23.97 -8.89 6.93
N GLY A 447 -23.89 -9.46 8.13
CA GLY A 447 -24.69 -10.63 8.55
C GLY A 447 -24.57 -11.85 7.62
N ARG A 448 -23.54 -11.87 6.75
CA ARG A 448 -23.32 -12.86 5.70
C ARG A 448 -21.99 -13.58 5.96
N ASP A 449 -22.01 -14.91 5.86
CA ASP A 449 -20.83 -15.77 5.94
C ASP A 449 -19.92 -15.64 4.70
N ARG A 450 -20.34 -14.87 3.70
CA ARG A 450 -19.63 -14.60 2.45
C ARG A 450 -19.62 -13.12 2.11
N PHE A 451 -18.44 -12.61 1.78
CA PHE A 451 -18.25 -11.22 1.36
C PHE A 451 -17.04 -11.11 0.43
N VAL A 452 -16.91 -9.97 -0.25
CA VAL A 452 -15.80 -9.68 -1.17
C VAL A 452 -15.03 -8.50 -0.61
N THR A 453 -13.71 -8.64 -0.49
CA THR A 453 -12.84 -7.58 0.02
C THR A 453 -11.53 -7.53 -0.77
N MET A 454 -10.72 -6.51 -0.51
CA MET A 454 -9.40 -6.38 -1.13
C MET A 454 -8.30 -6.84 -0.18
N GLU A 455 -7.55 -7.86 -0.56
CA GLU A 455 -6.50 -8.48 0.27
C GLU A 455 -5.09 -8.17 -0.27
N ASN A 456 -4.17 -7.91 0.67
CA ASN A 456 -2.74 -7.87 0.42
C ASN A 456 -2.15 -9.28 0.42
N SER A 457 -1.69 -9.78 -0.72
CA SER A 457 -1.12 -11.13 -0.82
C SER A 457 0.23 -11.12 -1.54
N SER A 458 0.91 -12.28 -1.57
CA SER A 458 2.11 -12.46 -2.39
C SER A 458 1.88 -12.22 -3.89
N MET A 459 0.62 -12.26 -4.35
CA MET A 459 0.19 -12.06 -5.73
C MET A 459 -0.11 -10.58 -6.07
N GLY A 460 -0.17 -9.70 -5.06
CA GLY A 460 -0.57 -8.31 -5.21
C GLY A 460 -1.78 -7.94 -4.37
N TYR A 461 -2.37 -6.78 -4.67
CA TYR A 461 -3.62 -6.31 -4.07
C TYR A 461 -4.78 -6.81 -4.91
N CYS A 462 -5.46 -7.84 -4.45
CA CYS A 462 -6.46 -8.57 -5.22
C CYS A 462 -7.84 -8.48 -4.59
N GLU A 463 -8.87 -8.45 -5.43
CA GLU A 463 -10.23 -8.75 -4.98
C GLU A 463 -10.31 -10.24 -4.61
N VAL A 464 -10.87 -10.51 -3.43
CA VAL A 464 -10.94 -11.85 -2.84
C VAL A 464 -12.36 -12.10 -2.34
N GLU A 465 -12.96 -13.17 -2.84
CA GLU A 465 -14.19 -13.71 -2.28
C GLU A 465 -13.85 -14.54 -1.04
N LEU A 466 -14.42 -14.16 0.08
CA LEU A 466 -14.19 -14.79 1.38
C LEU A 466 -15.43 -15.54 1.81
N LYS A 467 -15.21 -16.71 2.42
CA LYS A 467 -16.23 -17.40 3.22
C LYS A 467 -15.67 -17.67 4.61
N VAL A 468 -16.32 -17.10 5.62
CA VAL A 468 -15.95 -17.29 7.02
C VAL A 468 -17.03 -18.13 7.68
N SER A 469 -16.63 -19.25 8.27
CA SER A 469 -17.54 -20.14 8.98
C SER A 469 -17.01 -20.49 10.36
N ARG A 470 -17.91 -20.45 11.36
CA ARG A 470 -17.64 -20.94 12.72
C ARG A 470 -18.50 -22.15 13.01
N ALA A 471 -17.87 -23.28 13.33
CA ALA A 471 -18.55 -24.53 13.66
C ALA A 471 -18.31 -24.89 15.13
N ARG A 472 -19.39 -25.07 15.91
CA ARG A 472 -19.28 -25.52 17.31
C ARG A 472 -18.82 -26.97 17.36
N TYR A 473 -18.07 -27.33 18.39
CA TYR A 473 -17.70 -28.73 18.59
C TYR A 473 -18.89 -29.55 19.09
N GLU A 474 -19.09 -30.73 18.50
CA GLU A 474 -20.04 -31.72 18.99
C GLU A 474 -19.27 -32.81 19.75
N GLY A 475 -19.08 -32.64 21.06
CA GLY A 475 -18.48 -33.65 21.95
C GLY A 475 -17.29 -33.17 22.80
N ASP A 476 -16.90 -34.00 23.77
CA ASP A 476 -15.77 -33.72 24.66
C ASP A 476 -14.44 -33.91 23.92
N MET A 477 -13.71 -32.82 23.77
CA MET A 477 -12.44 -32.83 23.06
C MET A 477 -11.33 -33.28 24.04
N GLY A 478 -10.78 -34.48 23.90
CA GLY A 478 -9.76 -35.02 24.84
C GLY A 478 -8.46 -34.20 24.93
N GLN A 479 -7.80 -34.13 26.09
CA GLN A 479 -6.67 -33.19 26.34
C GLN A 479 -5.46 -33.30 25.37
N ARG A 480 -4.97 -32.15 24.87
CA ARG A 480 -3.60 -31.95 24.32
C ARG A 480 -2.79 -31.02 25.25
N GLU A 481 -1.48 -30.97 25.04
CA GLU A 481 -0.51 -30.25 25.89
C GLU A 481 -0.53 -28.71 25.73
N PHE A 482 -1.22 -28.18 24.71
CA PHE A 482 -1.32 -26.73 24.45
C PHE A 482 -2.72 -26.32 23.96
N GLU A 483 -3.02 -25.03 24.07
CA GLU A 483 -4.24 -24.39 23.57
C GLU A 483 -3.90 -23.26 22.58
N ILE A 484 -4.77 -23.01 21.61
CA ILE A 484 -4.69 -21.85 20.73
C ILE A 484 -5.86 -20.94 21.11
N VAL A 485 -5.55 -19.68 21.41
CA VAL A 485 -6.53 -18.66 21.78
C VAL A 485 -6.38 -17.48 20.83
N PHE A 486 -7.42 -16.66 20.75
CA PHE A 486 -7.27 -15.33 20.17
C PHE A 486 -6.81 -14.39 21.28
N GLU A 487 -5.84 -13.53 20.99
CA GLU A 487 -5.38 -12.53 21.95
C GLU A 487 -5.55 -11.11 21.36
N PRO A 488 -6.52 -10.32 21.85
CA PRO A 488 -7.58 -10.70 22.80
C PRO A 488 -8.68 -11.57 22.17
N GLU A 489 -9.48 -12.26 22.99
CA GLU A 489 -10.71 -12.88 22.50
C GLU A 489 -11.73 -11.79 22.15
N PRO A 490 -12.27 -11.77 20.92
CA PRO A 490 -13.24 -10.74 20.54
C PRO A 490 -14.51 -10.85 21.40
N PRO A 491 -15.00 -9.73 21.99
CA PRO A 491 -16.30 -9.71 22.64
C PRO A 491 -17.37 -10.17 21.64
N ASP A 492 -18.37 -10.92 22.12
CA ASP A 492 -19.50 -11.43 21.33
C ASP A 492 -19.19 -12.51 20.27
N THR A 493 -17.95 -13.03 20.20
CA THR A 493 -17.63 -14.20 19.34
C THR A 493 -17.49 -15.50 20.14
N ILE A 494 -17.88 -16.63 19.54
CA ILE A 494 -17.73 -17.94 20.19
C ILE A 494 -16.23 -18.28 20.28
N PRO A 495 -15.64 -18.41 21.48
CA PRO A 495 -14.21 -18.68 21.66
C PRO A 495 -13.75 -19.98 20.98
N LEU A 496 -12.46 -20.06 20.66
CA LEU A 496 -11.89 -21.23 19.97
C LEU A 496 -12.02 -22.54 20.78
N ASN A 497 -12.22 -22.43 22.09
CA ASN A 497 -12.49 -23.58 22.96
C ASN A 497 -13.87 -24.23 22.71
N ALA A 498 -14.80 -23.49 22.09
CA ALA A 498 -16.17 -23.92 21.83
C ALA A 498 -16.51 -24.02 20.33
N ALA A 499 -15.70 -23.41 19.46
CA ALA A 499 -15.85 -23.49 18.00
C ALA A 499 -14.51 -23.52 17.26
N SER A 500 -14.56 -24.00 16.02
CA SER A 500 -13.46 -23.86 15.04
C SER A 500 -13.82 -22.79 14.02
N LEU A 501 -12.80 -22.08 13.52
CA LEU A 501 -12.89 -21.07 12.49
C LEU A 501 -12.33 -21.63 11.18
N THR A 502 -13.11 -21.55 10.11
CA THR A 502 -12.66 -21.84 8.75
C THR A 502 -12.82 -20.60 7.89
N ILE A 503 -11.75 -20.21 7.20
CA ILE A 503 -11.70 -19.10 6.26
C ILE A 503 -11.33 -19.66 4.90
N ASP A 504 -12.26 -19.63 3.95
CA ASP A 504 -11.99 -19.92 2.55
C ASP A 504 -11.79 -18.61 1.80
N LYS A 505 -10.78 -18.56 0.93
CA LYS A 505 -10.47 -17.41 0.08
C LYS A 505 -10.40 -17.85 -1.36
N VAL A 506 -11.12 -17.19 -2.25
CA VAL A 506 -11.05 -17.41 -3.69
C VAL A 506 -10.61 -16.11 -4.34
N ARG A 507 -9.47 -16.16 -5.01
CA ARG A 507 -8.92 -15.03 -5.75
C ARG A 507 -9.09 -15.30 -7.24
N GLN A 508 -9.48 -14.27 -7.99
CA GLN A 508 -9.50 -14.31 -9.45
C GLN A 508 -8.23 -13.61 -9.97
N PRO A 509 -7.14 -14.33 -10.28
CA PRO A 509 -5.84 -13.72 -10.57
C PRO A 509 -5.85 -12.83 -11.81
N THR A 510 -6.78 -13.08 -12.73
CA THR A 510 -7.03 -12.26 -13.94
C THR A 510 -7.62 -10.88 -13.62
N GLN A 511 -8.22 -10.72 -12.45
CA GLN A 511 -8.81 -9.47 -11.96
C GLN A 511 -7.91 -8.76 -10.94
N CYS A 512 -6.75 -9.33 -10.61
CA CYS A 512 -5.77 -8.70 -9.74
C CYS A 512 -5.00 -7.60 -10.50
N PRO A 513 -5.09 -6.32 -10.09
CA PRO A 513 -4.22 -5.27 -10.62
C PRO A 513 -2.75 -5.61 -10.29
N ASN A 514 -1.84 -5.40 -11.26
CA ASN A 514 -0.41 -5.71 -11.14
C ASN A 514 -0.11 -7.17 -10.75
N ARG A 515 -0.80 -8.14 -11.37
CA ARG A 515 -0.57 -9.58 -11.13
C ARG A 515 0.90 -9.97 -11.32
N LYS A 516 1.53 -10.40 -10.24
CA LYS A 516 2.86 -11.03 -10.27
C LYS A 516 2.67 -12.55 -10.26
N ILE A 517 2.99 -13.18 -11.37
CA ILE A 517 2.86 -14.64 -11.50
C ILE A 517 4.12 -15.27 -10.94
N TYR A 518 4.13 -15.48 -9.62
CA TYR A 518 5.18 -16.21 -8.94
C TYR A 518 4.72 -17.65 -8.65
N PHE A 519 5.41 -18.61 -9.25
CA PHE A 519 5.37 -20.00 -8.84
C PHE A 519 6.66 -20.37 -8.11
N PHE A 520 6.53 -21.23 -7.13
CA PHE A 520 7.55 -21.47 -6.12
C PHE A 520 8.82 -22.06 -6.72
N GLY A 521 9.95 -21.39 -6.50
CA GLY A 521 11.27 -21.84 -6.95
C GLY A 521 11.72 -21.27 -8.30
N ASN A 522 10.90 -20.43 -8.94
CA ASN A 522 11.24 -19.74 -10.17
C ASN A 522 12.01 -18.42 -9.90
N ASN A 523 13.02 -18.11 -10.71
CA ASN A 523 13.89 -16.94 -10.49
C ASN A 523 13.58 -15.76 -11.42
N GLU A 524 12.70 -15.96 -12.41
CA GLU A 524 12.34 -14.97 -13.43
C GLU A 524 10.86 -14.61 -13.35
N ASP A 525 10.53 -13.39 -13.76
CA ASP A 525 9.16 -12.90 -13.87
C ASP A 525 8.62 -13.21 -15.27
N PHE A 526 7.80 -14.26 -15.39
CA PHE A 526 7.22 -14.71 -16.66
C PHE A 526 5.90 -14.00 -17.02
N SER A 527 5.52 -12.99 -16.23
CA SER A 527 4.38 -12.12 -16.57
C SER A 527 4.68 -11.19 -17.76
N LEU A 528 5.95 -11.01 -18.11
CA LEU A 528 6.43 -10.20 -19.22
C LEU A 528 6.67 -11.08 -20.46
N ALA A 529 5.97 -10.79 -21.55
CA ALA A 529 5.93 -11.56 -22.81
C ALA A 529 7.26 -11.56 -23.63
N ASN A 530 8.39 -11.17 -23.04
CA ASN A 530 9.63 -10.94 -23.78
C ASN A 530 10.50 -12.20 -23.96
N ASN A 531 10.10 -13.35 -23.38
CA ASN A 531 10.76 -14.65 -23.58
C ASN A 531 9.77 -15.68 -24.15
N SER A 532 10.28 -16.70 -24.85
CA SER A 532 9.52 -17.82 -25.47
C SER A 532 8.80 -18.75 -24.47
N VAL A 533 8.51 -18.25 -23.28
CA VAL A 533 7.89 -18.92 -22.13
C VAL A 533 7.02 -17.87 -21.44
N PHE A 534 5.71 -18.05 -21.47
CA PHE A 534 4.70 -17.23 -20.82
C PHE A 534 3.97 -18.06 -19.78
N MET A 535 3.68 -17.49 -18.61
CA MET A 535 3.00 -18.20 -17.54
C MET A 535 1.73 -17.44 -17.16
N ASN A 536 0.60 -18.14 -17.05
CA ASN A 536 -0.68 -17.57 -16.68
C ASN A 536 -1.22 -18.28 -15.44
N MET A 537 -1.55 -17.53 -14.38
CA MET A 537 -2.24 -18.08 -13.22
C MET A 537 -3.75 -17.94 -13.43
N THR A 538 -4.49 -19.04 -13.39
CA THR A 538 -5.93 -19.07 -13.70
C THR A 538 -6.77 -19.04 -12.43
N THR A 539 -6.36 -19.74 -11.37
CA THR A 539 -7.08 -19.74 -10.09
C THR A 539 -6.12 -19.74 -8.89
N SER A 540 -6.55 -19.12 -7.80
CA SER A 540 -5.90 -19.24 -6.49
C SER A 540 -6.98 -19.40 -5.41
N THR A 541 -6.97 -20.53 -4.72
CA THR A 541 -7.88 -20.83 -3.62
C THR A 541 -7.06 -21.08 -2.36
N SER A 542 -7.40 -20.40 -1.27
CA SER A 542 -6.78 -20.62 0.03
C SER A 542 -7.83 -21.09 1.04
N GLN A 543 -7.41 -21.93 1.96
CA GLN A 543 -8.19 -22.28 3.13
C GLN A 543 -7.32 -22.15 4.38
N MET A 544 -7.89 -21.58 5.43
CA MET A 544 -7.29 -21.52 6.76
C MET A 544 -8.28 -22.12 7.75
N TYR A 545 -7.80 -23.05 8.57
CA TYR A 545 -8.54 -23.67 9.65
C TYR A 545 -7.81 -23.42 10.96
N ILE A 546 -8.56 -22.93 11.95
CA ILE A 546 -8.06 -22.65 13.30
C ILE A 546 -9.06 -23.26 14.28
N SER A 547 -8.56 -24.13 15.15
CA SER A 547 -9.24 -24.60 16.36
C SER A 547 -8.40 -24.22 17.57
N ASN A 548 -8.88 -24.53 18.78
CA ASN A 548 -8.06 -24.38 19.98
C ASN A 548 -6.86 -25.35 20.06
N ARG A 549 -6.63 -26.19 19.04
CA ARG A 549 -5.63 -27.28 19.08
C ARG A 549 -4.82 -27.45 17.82
N GLU A 550 -5.37 -26.99 16.70
CA GLU A 550 -4.81 -27.22 15.39
C GLU A 550 -4.96 -25.94 14.57
N MET A 551 -3.88 -25.59 13.90
CA MET A 551 -3.89 -24.57 12.88
C MET A 551 -3.31 -25.20 11.63
N TYR A 552 -4.02 -25.12 10.52
CA TYR A 552 -3.45 -25.38 9.23
C TYR A 552 -4.01 -24.43 8.19
N SER A 553 -3.20 -24.12 7.20
CA SER A 553 -3.61 -23.35 6.05
C SER A 553 -2.94 -23.90 4.80
N PHE A 554 -3.62 -23.75 3.68
CA PHE A 554 -3.03 -24.07 2.39
C PHE A 554 -3.57 -23.15 1.31
N THR A 555 -2.78 -23.03 0.24
CA THR A 555 -3.16 -22.34 -0.98
C THR A 555 -2.89 -23.24 -2.16
N GLU A 556 -3.92 -23.47 -2.96
CA GLU A 556 -3.87 -24.17 -4.23
C GLU A 556 -3.94 -23.15 -5.36
N VAL A 557 -3.04 -23.32 -6.33
CA VAL A 557 -2.89 -22.44 -7.48
C VAL A 557 -2.86 -23.30 -8.72
N THR A 558 -3.67 -22.92 -9.72
CA THR A 558 -3.60 -23.52 -11.06
C THR A 558 -3.20 -22.47 -12.08
N GLY A 559 -2.58 -22.93 -13.16
CA GLY A 559 -2.14 -22.06 -14.23
C GLY A 559 -1.69 -22.81 -15.46
N GLU A 560 -1.18 -22.08 -16.43
CA GLU A 560 -0.70 -22.58 -17.71
C GLU A 560 0.68 -21.99 -17.99
N LEU A 561 1.62 -22.85 -18.38
CA LEU A 561 2.93 -22.45 -18.89
C LEU A 561 2.93 -22.65 -20.40
N ALA A 562 2.87 -21.56 -21.14
CA ALA A 562 2.97 -21.52 -22.59
C ALA A 562 4.42 -21.29 -23.01
N SER A 563 5.11 -22.35 -23.42
CA SER A 563 6.38 -22.23 -24.15
C SER A 563 6.18 -22.65 -25.61
N SER A 564 7.10 -23.42 -26.20
CA SER A 564 6.87 -24.15 -27.45
C SER A 564 5.68 -25.12 -27.37
N LYS A 565 5.19 -25.40 -26.15
CA LYS A 565 3.99 -26.20 -25.83
C LYS A 565 3.23 -25.56 -24.66
N LEU A 566 1.92 -25.80 -24.58
CA LEU A 566 1.07 -25.44 -23.44
C LEU A 566 1.15 -26.55 -22.37
N MET A 567 1.52 -26.19 -21.14
CA MET A 567 1.64 -27.14 -20.02
C MET A 567 0.81 -26.66 -18.82
N PRO A 568 -0.24 -27.39 -18.40
CA PRO A 568 -0.96 -27.09 -17.17
C PRO A 568 -0.05 -27.22 -15.96
N MET A 569 -0.19 -26.27 -15.04
CA MET A 569 0.56 -26.18 -13.80
C MET A 569 -0.39 -26.24 -12.61
N TYR A 570 0.04 -26.95 -11.57
CA TYR A 570 -0.62 -27.00 -10.27
C TYR A 570 0.41 -26.81 -9.16
N GLN A 571 0.08 -25.98 -8.17
CA GLN A 571 0.91 -25.74 -7.00
C GLN A 571 0.04 -25.76 -5.75
N LYS A 572 0.52 -26.43 -4.70
CA LYS A 572 -0.08 -26.41 -3.37
C LYS A 572 0.97 -26.07 -2.32
N ILE A 573 0.76 -24.98 -1.60
CA ILE A 573 1.57 -24.60 -0.44
C ILE A 573 0.72 -24.90 0.79
N SER A 574 1.31 -25.50 1.81
CA SER A 574 0.62 -25.83 3.05
C SER A 574 1.50 -25.52 4.24
N LEU A 575 0.87 -24.98 5.28
CA LEU A 575 1.46 -24.67 6.57
C LEU A 575 0.60 -25.33 7.65
N SER A 576 1.18 -26.10 8.56
CA SER A 576 0.44 -26.68 9.69
C SER A 576 1.22 -26.62 10.98
N LEU A 577 0.57 -26.18 12.05
CA LEU A 577 1.16 -26.15 13.38
C LEU A 577 1.41 -27.59 13.85
N GLN A 578 2.67 -27.91 14.11
CA GLN A 578 3.09 -29.24 14.55
C GLN A 578 3.20 -29.33 16.07
N SER A 579 3.82 -28.34 16.70
CA SER A 579 4.07 -28.33 18.14
C SER A 579 4.40 -26.93 18.66
N ILE A 580 4.24 -26.75 19.97
CA ILE A 580 4.71 -25.57 20.70
C ILE A 580 5.59 -26.10 21.83
N THR A 581 6.83 -25.61 21.90
CA THR A 581 7.81 -26.08 22.89
C THR A 581 8.56 -24.90 23.52
N ALA A 582 9.19 -25.10 24.67
CA ALA A 582 10.06 -24.07 25.26
C ALA A 582 11.24 -23.76 24.34
N ALA A 583 11.48 -22.48 24.08
CA ALA A 583 12.65 -22.05 23.31
C ALA A 583 13.95 -22.38 24.05
N ARG A 584 14.95 -22.91 23.34
CA ARG A 584 16.23 -23.36 23.93
C ARG A 584 17.29 -22.27 24.08
N GLY A 585 17.02 -21.06 23.57
CA GLY A 585 17.98 -19.95 23.53
C GLY A 585 17.32 -18.61 23.19
N PRO A 586 18.08 -17.50 23.19
CA PRO A 586 17.56 -16.18 22.88
C PRO A 586 17.03 -16.09 21.43
N LEU A 587 16.30 -15.01 21.14
CA LEU A 587 15.85 -14.74 19.78
C LEU A 587 17.06 -14.48 18.86
N PRO A 588 17.11 -15.10 17.67
CA PRO A 588 18.17 -14.85 16.71
C PRO A 588 18.07 -13.41 16.16
N GLU A 589 19.19 -12.69 16.14
CA GLU A 589 19.24 -11.30 15.67
C GLU A 589 19.33 -11.19 14.14
N ILE A 590 18.58 -10.26 13.57
CA ILE A 590 18.62 -9.93 12.14
C ILE A 590 19.79 -8.98 11.87
N ARG A 591 20.76 -9.42 11.07
CA ARG A 591 21.89 -8.57 10.66
C ARG A 591 21.45 -7.55 9.59
N ARG A 592 21.67 -6.26 9.88
CA ARG A 592 21.29 -5.13 9.00
C ARG A 592 19.81 -5.21 8.58
N PRO A 593 18.87 -4.99 9.50
CA PRO A 593 17.45 -5.15 9.21
C PRO A 593 16.96 -4.16 8.14
N ALA A 594 16.00 -4.60 7.33
CA ALA A 594 15.19 -3.78 6.46
C ALA A 594 13.75 -4.27 6.49
N SER A 595 12.83 -3.32 6.45
CA SER A 595 11.40 -3.59 6.30
C SER A 595 11.05 -3.78 4.83
N THR A 596 10.21 -4.77 4.54
CA THR A 596 9.66 -5.03 3.21
C THR A 596 8.22 -5.49 3.36
N SER A 597 7.38 -5.20 2.37
CA SER A 597 6.03 -5.73 2.33
C SER A 597 5.96 -7.24 2.06
N LEU A 598 4.79 -7.82 2.34
CA LEU A 598 4.41 -9.18 1.94
C LEU A 598 4.30 -9.34 0.39
N TYR A 599 4.12 -8.23 -0.35
CA TYR A 599 4.08 -8.22 -1.81
C TYR A 599 5.44 -8.47 -2.46
N SER A 600 5.43 -9.13 -3.62
CA SER A 600 6.60 -9.33 -4.48
C SER A 600 6.76 -8.18 -5.51
N TYR A 601 7.54 -7.13 -5.21
CA TYR A 601 7.93 -6.15 -6.24
C TYR A 601 9.14 -6.65 -7.06
N THR A 602 9.05 -6.57 -8.40
CA THR A 602 10.17 -6.12 -9.26
C THR A 602 9.98 -4.59 -9.34
N ASN A 603 10.96 -3.70 -9.21
CA ASN A 603 12.23 -3.59 -9.91
C ASN A 603 13.30 -3.03 -8.96
N VAL A 604 14.51 -3.56 -9.05
CA VAL A 604 15.76 -2.83 -8.79
C VAL A 604 16.27 -2.38 -10.14
#